data_AF-A0A7V1LSL8-F1
#
_entry.id   AF-A0A7V1LSL8-F1
#
_cell.length_a   1.000
_cell.length_b   1.000
_cell.length_c   1.000
_cell.angle_alpha   90.00
_cell.angle_beta   90.00
_cell.angle_gamma   90.00
#
_symmetry.space_group_name_H-M   'P 1'
#
loop_
_entity.id
_entity.type
_entity.pdbx_description
1 polymer ?
#
loop_
_entity_poly.entity_id
_entity_poly.type
_entity_poly.pdbx_seq_one_letter_code
_entity_poly.pdbx_strand_id
1 'polypeptide(L)'
;MIDVLYHGSLIQNLQVLTHYESGHKESFVYAVSEKVFAAFFIHRPGGSLVISCGRLEDGIPYLCERKGGILNRNYENKKGSIYVVEKKYFIHKEDLWGEEFVSVKDIKPLKEIKILDIKEYLLKSESEGKIKIILFKDRIKHFPNIDDELLKTAKKLIEKYGFEKVLPSLEKHQPRILKLINNERNLKT
;
A
#
# COMPACT_ATOMS: atom_id res chain seq x y z
N MET A 1 0.77 15.53 -25.10
CA MET A 1 1.25 14.36 -24.33
C MET A 1 0.12 13.96 -23.39
N ILE A 2 -0.24 12.68 -23.30
CA ILE A 2 -1.30 12.23 -22.38
C ILE A 2 -0.69 12.08 -20.99
N ASP A 3 -1.27 12.74 -19.99
CA ASP A 3 -0.88 12.57 -18.57
C ASP A 3 -1.53 11.29 -18.01
N VAL A 4 -0.74 10.46 -17.33
CA VAL A 4 -1.13 9.08 -16.97
C VAL A 4 -0.90 8.78 -15.50
N LEU A 5 -1.72 7.88 -14.96
CA LEU A 5 -1.56 7.26 -13.64
C LEU A 5 -1.48 5.73 -13.78
N TYR A 6 -1.23 5.05 -12.66
CA TYR A 6 -1.00 3.62 -12.61
C TYR A 6 -1.90 2.94 -11.56
N HIS A 7 -2.57 1.87 -11.94
CA HIS A 7 -3.38 1.04 -11.05
C HIS A 7 -2.76 -0.36 -10.94
N GLY A 8 -2.53 -0.85 -9.72
CA GLY A 8 -2.04 -2.21 -9.47
C GLY A 8 -3.20 -3.16 -9.17
N SER A 9 -3.22 -4.35 -9.81
CA SER A 9 -4.20 -5.39 -9.53
C SER A 9 -3.62 -6.79 -9.64
N LEU A 10 -4.13 -7.73 -8.84
CA LEU A 10 -3.85 -9.17 -8.95
C LEU A 10 -4.47 -9.80 -10.19
N ILE A 11 -5.55 -9.20 -10.69
CA ILE A 11 -6.29 -9.71 -11.84
C ILE A 11 -5.61 -9.17 -13.09
N GLN A 12 -5.20 -10.08 -13.98
CA GLN A 12 -4.61 -9.75 -15.28
C GLN A 12 -5.69 -9.75 -16.37
N ASN A 13 -5.44 -9.07 -17.49
CA ASN A 13 -6.30 -8.92 -18.65
C ASN A 13 -7.63 -8.16 -18.38
N LEU A 14 -7.69 -7.30 -17.36
CA LEU A 14 -8.86 -6.45 -17.13
C LEU A 14 -9.08 -5.51 -18.32
N GLN A 15 -10.29 -5.58 -18.90
CA GLN A 15 -10.72 -4.65 -19.95
C GLN A 15 -11.29 -3.35 -19.35
N VAL A 16 -11.79 -3.44 -18.12
CA VAL A 16 -12.37 -2.33 -17.36
C VAL A 16 -11.91 -2.49 -15.91
N LEU A 17 -11.46 -1.38 -15.32
CA LEU A 17 -11.25 -1.24 -13.88
C LEU A 17 -12.55 -0.73 -13.29
N THR A 18 -13.26 -1.62 -12.61
CA THR A 18 -14.55 -1.30 -12.00
C THR A 18 -14.34 -0.59 -10.67
N HIS A 19 -15.11 0.46 -10.41
CA HIS A 19 -15.13 1.11 -9.10
C HIS A 19 -15.83 0.19 -8.08
N TYR A 20 -15.17 -0.08 -6.95
CA TYR A 20 -15.72 -0.90 -5.86
C TYR A 20 -15.62 -0.15 -4.54
N GLU A 21 -16.54 -0.42 -3.60
CA GLU A 21 -16.45 0.09 -2.24
C GLU A 21 -15.13 -0.40 -1.61
N SER A 22 -14.27 0.55 -1.25
CA SER A 22 -12.99 0.27 -0.61
C SER A 22 -12.98 0.78 0.84
N GLY A 23 -11.84 0.72 1.52
CA GLY A 23 -11.68 1.22 2.90
C GLY A 23 -12.09 2.68 3.15
N HIS A 24 -12.48 3.46 2.13
CA HIS A 24 -13.08 4.80 2.32
C HIS A 24 -14.62 4.81 2.32
N LYS A 25 -15.29 3.64 2.29
CA LYS A 25 -16.76 3.49 2.26
C LYS A 25 -17.43 4.15 1.04
N GLU A 26 -16.62 4.46 0.04
CA GLU A 26 -17.01 5.03 -1.24
C GLU A 26 -16.45 4.13 -2.34
N SER A 27 -17.19 4.01 -3.44
CA SER A 27 -16.81 3.17 -4.57
C SER A 27 -15.86 3.92 -5.50
N PHE A 28 -14.60 3.48 -5.55
CA PHE A 28 -13.56 4.15 -6.34
C PHE A 28 -12.70 3.16 -7.13
N VAL A 29 -12.17 3.63 -8.26
CA VAL A 29 -10.95 3.10 -8.85
C VAL A 29 -9.78 3.92 -8.31
N TYR A 30 -8.81 3.26 -7.69
CA TYR A 30 -7.59 3.89 -7.17
C TYR A 30 -6.47 3.85 -8.19
N ALA A 31 -5.73 4.93 -8.35
CA ALA A 31 -4.51 4.97 -9.13
C ALA A 31 -3.45 5.80 -8.41
N VAL A 32 -2.19 5.63 -8.81
CA VAL A 32 -1.04 6.33 -8.25
C VAL A 32 -0.18 6.96 -9.32
N SER A 33 0.58 7.97 -8.92
CA SER A 33 1.48 8.76 -9.77
C SER A 33 2.61 7.95 -10.41
N GLU A 34 3.08 6.88 -9.75
CA GLU A 34 4.24 6.10 -10.19
C GLU A 34 3.97 4.60 -10.33
N LYS A 35 4.61 3.99 -11.33
CA LYS A 35 4.54 2.54 -11.61
C LYS A 35 4.94 1.70 -10.40
N VAL A 36 5.97 2.13 -9.68
CA VAL A 36 6.51 1.38 -8.55
C VAL A 36 5.55 1.38 -7.37
N PHE A 37 4.85 2.49 -7.10
CA PHE A 37 3.78 2.51 -6.12
C PHE A 37 2.64 1.57 -6.53
N ALA A 38 2.26 1.55 -7.82
CA ALA A 38 1.23 0.63 -8.29
C ALA A 38 1.62 -0.83 -8.01
N ALA A 39 2.90 -1.20 -8.20
CA ALA A 39 3.39 -2.52 -7.85
C ALA A 39 3.27 -2.85 -6.34
N PHE A 40 3.50 -1.88 -5.45
CA PHE A 40 3.36 -2.09 -4.00
C PHE A 40 1.93 -2.48 -3.61
N PHE A 41 0.94 -1.97 -4.33
CA PHE A 41 -0.48 -2.15 -4.05
C PHE A 41 -1.11 -3.39 -4.70
N ILE A 42 -0.40 -4.11 -5.59
CA ILE A 42 -0.93 -5.31 -6.25
C ILE A 42 -1.35 -6.37 -5.22
N HIS A 43 -0.46 -6.77 -4.31
CA HIS A 43 -0.75 -7.78 -3.28
C HIS A 43 -0.25 -7.32 -1.92
N ARG A 44 -1.10 -6.65 -1.14
CA ARG A 44 -0.73 -6.06 0.15
C ARG A 44 -1.58 -6.54 1.33
N PRO A 45 -1.71 -7.86 1.60
CA PRO A 45 -2.41 -8.34 2.79
C PRO A 45 -1.75 -7.81 4.07
N GLY A 46 -2.57 -7.42 5.04
CA GLY A 46 -2.14 -6.73 6.26
C GLY A 46 -1.90 -5.22 6.08
N GLY A 47 -1.88 -4.71 4.85
CA GLY A 47 -1.87 -3.29 4.55
C GLY A 47 -0.76 -2.51 5.26
N SER A 48 -1.13 -1.33 5.78
CA SER A 48 -0.22 -0.43 6.50
C SER A 48 0.25 -0.95 7.86
N LEU A 49 -0.31 -2.07 8.35
CA LEU A 49 0.18 -2.72 9.56
C LEU A 49 1.46 -3.52 9.31
N VAL A 50 1.73 -3.95 8.07
CA VAL A 50 2.89 -4.79 7.74
C VAL A 50 3.90 -4.13 6.83
N ILE A 51 3.50 -3.08 6.11
CA ILE A 51 4.35 -2.32 5.19
C ILE A 51 4.15 -0.82 5.44
N SER A 52 5.24 -0.07 5.36
CA SER A 52 5.24 1.39 5.15
C SER A 52 5.71 1.69 3.73
N CYS A 53 5.11 2.65 3.06
CA CYS A 53 5.59 3.15 1.78
C CYS A 53 5.44 4.66 1.72
N GLY A 54 6.31 5.31 0.97
CA GLY A 54 6.39 6.76 0.88
C GLY A 54 7.53 7.18 -0.04
N ARG A 55 8.00 8.41 0.14
CA ARG A 55 9.26 8.90 -0.45
C ARG A 55 10.28 9.13 0.65
N LEU A 56 11.54 8.85 0.34
CA LEU A 56 12.67 9.32 1.13
C LEU A 56 12.89 10.83 0.87
N GLU A 57 13.79 11.44 1.63
CA GLU A 57 14.11 12.87 1.50
C GLU A 57 14.64 13.26 0.11
N ASP A 58 15.33 12.32 -0.55
CA ASP A 58 15.82 12.46 -1.93
C ASP A 58 14.74 12.24 -3.00
N GLY A 59 13.49 12.02 -2.59
CA GLY A 59 12.34 11.78 -3.45
C GLY A 59 12.17 10.33 -3.92
N ILE A 60 13.14 9.43 -3.63
CA ILE A 60 13.08 8.04 -4.07
C ILE A 60 11.94 7.32 -3.32
N PRO A 61 11.00 6.66 -4.05
CA PRO A 61 9.99 5.82 -3.44
C PRO A 61 10.60 4.71 -2.59
N TYR A 62 10.05 4.45 -1.40
CA TYR A 62 10.47 3.34 -0.57
C TYR A 62 9.34 2.35 -0.27
N LEU A 63 9.73 1.09 -0.07
CA LEU A 63 8.92 0.02 0.48
C LEU A 63 9.63 -0.53 1.72
N CYS A 64 9.07 -0.33 2.90
CA CYS A 64 9.67 -0.72 4.17
C CYS A 64 8.82 -1.76 4.91
N GLU A 65 9.43 -2.87 5.33
CA GLU A 65 8.78 -3.89 6.13
C GLU A 65 8.56 -3.41 7.58
N ARG A 66 7.30 -3.36 8.02
CA ARG A 66 6.90 -3.20 9.44
C ARG A 66 6.77 -4.54 10.16
N LYS A 67 6.84 -5.65 9.43
CA LYS A 67 6.93 -7.03 9.94
C LYS A 67 7.91 -7.82 9.07
N GLY A 68 8.73 -8.67 9.69
CA GLY A 68 9.74 -9.45 8.95
C GLY A 68 9.15 -10.45 7.96
N GLY A 69 9.81 -10.59 6.80
CA GLY A 69 9.49 -11.58 5.76
C GLY A 69 8.28 -11.24 4.91
N ILE A 70 7.79 -10.00 4.99
CA ILE A 70 6.63 -9.52 4.25
C ILE A 70 6.94 -9.36 2.77
N LEU A 71 8.16 -8.95 2.39
CA LEU A 71 8.57 -8.86 0.99
C LEU A 71 8.36 -10.20 0.28
N ASN A 72 8.85 -11.30 0.89
CA ASN A 72 8.67 -12.64 0.34
C ASN A 72 7.20 -13.03 0.39
N ARG A 73 6.56 -12.96 1.55
CA ARG A 73 5.17 -13.40 1.75
C ARG A 73 4.18 -12.73 0.78
N ASN A 74 4.33 -11.43 0.57
CA ASN A 74 3.37 -10.63 -0.19
C ASN A 74 3.72 -10.54 -1.68
N TYR A 75 4.95 -10.79 -2.10
CA TYR A 75 5.34 -10.48 -3.48
C TYR A 75 6.01 -11.64 -4.22
N GLU A 76 6.60 -12.62 -3.53
CA GLU A 76 7.27 -13.76 -4.15
C GLU A 76 6.27 -14.72 -4.79
N ASN A 77 6.54 -15.12 -6.04
CA ASN A 77 5.70 -15.97 -6.87
C ASN A 77 4.26 -15.44 -7.03
N LYS A 78 4.04 -14.14 -6.78
CA LYS A 78 2.76 -13.48 -6.97
C LYS A 78 2.80 -12.77 -8.32
N LYS A 79 1.79 -13.04 -9.14
CA LYS A 79 1.57 -12.36 -10.42
C LYS A 79 0.50 -11.29 -10.29
N GLY A 80 0.56 -10.30 -11.18
CA GLY A 80 -0.44 -9.25 -11.28
C GLY A 80 -0.15 -8.35 -12.47
N SER A 81 -0.78 -7.19 -12.48
CA SER A 81 -0.62 -6.21 -13.56
C SER A 81 -0.61 -4.79 -13.03
N ILE A 82 0.12 -3.94 -13.73
CA ILE A 82 0.00 -2.50 -13.64
C ILE A 82 -0.77 -2.02 -14.87
N TYR A 83 -1.90 -1.36 -14.63
CA TYR A 83 -2.74 -0.75 -15.65
C TYR A 83 -2.41 0.74 -15.76
N VAL A 84 -2.12 1.20 -16.97
CA VAL A 84 -1.90 2.61 -17.28
C VAL A 84 -3.25 3.24 -17.61
N VAL A 85 -3.58 4.35 -16.97
CA VAL A 85 -4.88 5.02 -17.08
C VAL A 85 -4.71 6.52 -17.34
N GLU A 86 -5.67 7.15 -18.04
CA GLU A 86 -5.65 8.60 -18.27
C GLU A 86 -5.96 9.36 -16.98
N LYS A 87 -5.07 10.28 -16.59
CA LYS A 87 -5.21 11.05 -15.35
C LYS A 87 -6.45 11.95 -15.31
N LYS A 88 -6.93 12.42 -16.47
CA LYS A 88 -8.08 13.36 -16.56
C LYS A 88 -9.38 12.83 -15.96
N TYR A 89 -9.50 11.52 -15.76
CA TYR A 89 -10.66 10.88 -15.14
C TYR A 89 -10.53 10.72 -13.62
N PHE A 90 -9.40 11.13 -13.05
CA PHE A 90 -9.09 10.96 -11.63
C PHE A 90 -8.98 12.32 -10.95
N ILE A 91 -9.34 12.33 -9.67
CA ILE A 91 -9.20 13.48 -8.77
C ILE A 91 -8.29 13.12 -7.60
N HIS A 92 -7.61 14.13 -7.07
CA HIS A 92 -6.91 14.04 -5.79
C HIS A 92 -7.81 14.64 -4.71
N LYS A 93 -8.27 13.83 -3.75
CA LYS A 93 -9.07 14.32 -2.61
C LYS A 93 -8.13 14.70 -1.47
N GLU A 94 -8.50 15.73 -0.70
CA GLU A 94 -7.66 16.27 0.38
C GLU A 94 -7.30 15.25 1.47
N ASP A 95 -8.14 14.24 1.70
CA ASP A 95 -7.94 13.19 2.69
C ASP A 95 -7.10 12.01 2.19
N LEU A 96 -6.68 12.03 0.92
CA LEU A 96 -5.85 11.00 0.31
C LEU A 96 -4.37 11.29 0.48
N TRP A 97 -3.58 10.21 0.41
CA TRP A 97 -2.15 10.33 0.33
C TRP A 97 -1.75 11.09 -0.96
N GLY A 98 -0.68 11.90 -0.90
CA GLY A 98 -0.29 12.79 -2.00
C GLY A 98 -0.03 12.11 -3.35
N GLU A 99 0.25 10.80 -3.34
CA GLU A 99 0.49 10.00 -4.55
C GLU A 99 -0.77 9.27 -5.06
N GLU A 100 -1.88 9.31 -4.31
CA GLU A 100 -3.08 8.52 -4.55
C GLU A 100 -4.21 9.37 -5.15
N PHE A 101 -4.82 8.85 -6.21
CA PHE A 101 -5.90 9.47 -6.94
C PHE A 101 -7.06 8.50 -7.07
N VAL A 102 -8.28 9.04 -7.16
CA VAL A 102 -9.50 8.23 -7.26
C VAL A 102 -10.37 8.65 -8.44
N SER A 103 -11.06 7.68 -9.03
CA SER A 103 -12.15 7.89 -9.99
C SER A 103 -13.44 7.28 -9.45
N VAL A 104 -14.54 8.03 -9.55
CA VAL A 104 -15.92 7.57 -9.24
C VAL A 104 -16.56 6.80 -10.40
N LYS A 105 -15.84 6.64 -11.52
CA LYS A 105 -16.31 5.96 -12.72
C LYS A 105 -15.42 4.77 -13.04
N ASP A 106 -15.98 3.82 -13.76
CA ASP A 106 -15.22 2.75 -14.40
C ASP A 106 -14.21 3.31 -15.39
N ILE A 107 -13.04 2.70 -15.43
CA ILE A 107 -11.92 3.17 -16.26
C ILE A 107 -11.48 2.06 -17.21
N LYS A 108 -11.40 2.39 -18.50
CA LYS A 108 -10.73 1.54 -19.48
C LYS A 108 -9.23 1.80 -19.45
N PRO A 109 -8.38 0.81 -19.15
CA PRO A 109 -6.93 0.99 -19.23
C PRO A 109 -6.48 1.33 -20.64
N LEU A 110 -5.49 2.22 -20.75
CA LEU A 110 -4.76 2.49 -22.00
C LEU A 110 -3.86 1.31 -22.37
N LYS A 111 -3.25 0.70 -21.35
CA LYS A 111 -2.27 -0.38 -21.48
C LYS A 111 -2.22 -1.21 -20.21
N GLU A 112 -1.91 -2.49 -20.37
CA GLU A 112 -1.55 -3.39 -19.28
C GLU A 112 -0.04 -3.71 -19.33
N ILE A 113 0.60 -3.73 -18.16
CA ILE A 113 1.96 -4.22 -17.95
C ILE A 113 1.85 -5.43 -17.04
N LYS A 114 2.03 -6.63 -17.61
CA LYS A 114 1.96 -7.89 -16.86
C LYS A 114 3.24 -8.11 -16.06
N ILE A 115 3.08 -8.51 -14.81
CA ILE A 115 4.15 -8.87 -13.89
C ILE A 115 3.94 -10.34 -13.51
N LEU A 116 4.95 -11.17 -13.80
CA LEU A 116 4.91 -12.61 -13.53
C LEU A 116 5.32 -12.93 -12.09
N ASP A 117 6.27 -12.16 -11.56
CA ASP A 117 6.67 -12.18 -10.15
C ASP A 117 6.86 -10.73 -9.67
N ILE A 118 6.06 -10.33 -8.67
CA ILE A 118 6.10 -8.96 -8.15
C ILE A 118 7.40 -8.69 -7.38
N LYS A 119 7.93 -9.65 -6.63
CA LYS A 119 9.19 -9.49 -5.90
C LYS A 119 10.34 -9.27 -6.88
N GLU A 120 10.43 -10.06 -7.95
CA GLU A 120 11.45 -9.86 -9.00
C GLU A 120 11.34 -8.48 -9.65
N TYR A 121 10.12 -8.04 -9.96
CA TYR A 121 9.87 -6.70 -10.50
C TYR A 121 10.36 -5.59 -9.55
N LEU A 122 10.08 -5.72 -8.25
CA LEU A 122 10.50 -4.77 -7.23
C LEU A 122 12.02 -4.76 -7.05
N LEU A 123 12.67 -5.93 -6.95
CA LEU A 123 14.12 -6.04 -6.82
C LEU A 123 14.84 -5.48 -8.05
N LYS A 124 14.31 -5.72 -9.25
CA LYS A 124 14.82 -5.09 -10.47
C LYS A 124 14.70 -3.57 -10.40
N SER A 125 13.55 -3.06 -9.98
CA SER A 125 13.33 -1.61 -9.83
C SER A 125 14.28 -0.99 -8.79
N GLU A 126 14.59 -1.71 -7.71
CA GLU A 126 15.60 -1.29 -6.73
C GLU A 126 17.01 -1.26 -7.34
N SER A 127 17.39 -2.29 -8.10
CA SER A 127 18.70 -2.33 -8.76
C SER A 127 18.90 -1.22 -9.80
N GLU A 128 17.79 -0.71 -10.35
CA GLU A 128 17.75 0.42 -11.29
C GLU A 128 17.65 1.78 -10.57
N GLY A 129 17.70 1.82 -9.23
CA GLY A 129 17.63 3.05 -8.43
C GLY A 129 16.24 3.70 -8.39
N LYS A 130 15.19 3.00 -8.82
CA LYS A 130 13.81 3.55 -8.89
C LYS A 130 13.06 3.46 -7.58
N ILE A 131 13.46 2.53 -6.71
CA ILE A 131 12.91 2.37 -5.37
C ILE A 131 14.01 2.02 -4.37
N LYS A 132 13.72 2.21 -3.10
CA LYS A 132 14.47 1.62 -1.99
C LYS A 132 13.63 0.58 -1.25
N ILE A 133 14.10 -0.66 -1.19
CA ILE A 133 13.50 -1.72 -0.37
C ILE A 133 14.23 -1.76 0.98
N ILE A 134 13.47 -1.63 2.06
CA ILE A 134 14.00 -1.59 3.42
C ILE A 134 13.44 -2.79 4.17
N LEU A 135 14.29 -3.80 4.34
CA LEU A 135 13.94 -5.02 5.05
C LEU A 135 13.76 -4.77 6.55
N PHE A 136 13.01 -5.64 7.22
CA PHE A 136 12.65 -5.46 8.63
C PHE A 136 13.85 -5.32 9.56
N LYS A 137 14.97 -5.98 9.26
CA LYS A 137 16.22 -5.89 10.02
C LYS A 137 16.86 -4.49 9.96
N ASP A 138 16.64 -3.77 8.85
CA ASP A 138 17.26 -2.47 8.57
C ASP A 138 16.29 -1.30 8.83
N ARG A 139 15.01 -1.58 9.10
CA ARG A 139 13.96 -0.56 9.21
C ARG A 139 14.25 0.51 10.26
N ILE A 140 14.83 0.16 11.41
CA ILE A 140 15.11 1.10 12.50
C ILE A 140 16.25 2.05 12.10
N LYS A 141 17.21 1.58 11.31
CA LYS A 141 18.30 2.42 10.78
C LYS A 141 17.76 3.53 9.87
N HIS A 142 16.74 3.22 9.07
CA HIS A 142 16.13 4.17 8.14
C HIS A 142 15.03 5.01 8.80
N PHE A 143 14.26 4.42 9.71
CA PHE A 143 13.12 5.03 10.38
C PHE A 143 13.15 4.69 11.88
N PRO A 144 13.88 5.48 12.69
CA PRO A 144 14.06 5.18 14.12
C PRO A 144 12.75 5.07 14.90
N ASN A 145 11.72 5.83 14.51
CA ASN A 145 10.42 5.90 15.18
C ASN A 145 9.34 5.00 14.54
N ILE A 146 9.71 4.06 13.66
CA ILE A 146 8.74 3.28 12.87
C ILE A 146 7.75 2.47 13.72
N ASP A 147 8.16 2.04 14.91
CA ASP A 147 7.29 1.28 15.81
C ASP A 147 6.22 2.20 16.46
N ASP A 148 6.56 3.45 16.78
CA ASP A 148 5.61 4.46 17.27
C ASP A 148 4.65 4.89 16.16
N GLU A 149 5.16 5.07 14.94
CA GLU A 149 4.33 5.34 13.76
C GLU A 149 3.36 4.18 13.47
N LEU A 150 3.81 2.94 13.65
CA LEU A 150 2.96 1.77 13.53
C LEU A 150 1.85 1.76 14.60
N LEU A 151 2.15 2.11 15.84
CA LEU A 151 1.13 2.27 16.89
C LEU A 151 0.11 3.37 16.52
N LYS A 152 0.58 4.53 16.05
CA LYS A 152 -0.30 5.62 15.56
C LYS A 152 -1.16 5.14 14.39
N THR A 153 -0.57 4.39 13.45
CA THR A 153 -1.28 3.80 12.31
C THR A 153 -2.39 2.86 12.78
N ALA A 154 -2.09 1.96 13.73
CA ALA A 154 -3.08 1.05 14.28
C ALA A 154 -4.25 1.80 14.95
N LYS A 155 -3.96 2.86 15.72
CA LYS A 155 -4.99 3.71 16.34
C LYS A 155 -5.87 4.39 15.30
N LYS A 156 -5.29 4.96 14.24
CA LYS A 156 -6.04 5.56 13.12
C LYS A 156 -6.93 4.55 12.39
N LEU A 157 -6.46 3.32 12.20
CA LEU A 157 -7.27 2.25 11.62
C LEU A 157 -8.45 1.90 12.53
N ILE A 158 -8.24 1.80 13.84
CA ILE A 158 -9.30 1.54 14.82
C ILE A 158 -10.33 2.67 14.83
N GLU A 159 -9.89 3.92 14.80
CA GLU A 159 -10.78 5.09 14.72
C GLU A 159 -11.63 5.06 13.44
N LYS A 160 -11.01 4.74 12.29
CA LYS A 160 -11.67 4.71 10.99
C LYS A 160 -12.66 3.55 10.82
N TYR A 161 -12.28 2.35 11.27
CA TYR A 161 -13.01 1.11 10.97
C TYR A 161 -13.71 0.47 12.18
N GLY A 162 -13.35 0.88 13.40
CA GLY A 162 -13.77 0.25 14.65
C GLY A 162 -12.82 -0.86 15.10
N PHE A 163 -12.68 -1.02 16.43
CA PHE A 163 -11.74 -1.96 17.03
C PHE A 163 -11.99 -3.41 16.59
N GLU A 164 -13.23 -3.89 16.68
CA GLU A 164 -13.62 -5.27 16.32
C GLU A 164 -13.24 -5.62 14.87
N LYS A 165 -13.36 -4.68 13.94
CA LYS A 165 -13.01 -4.92 12.53
C LYS A 165 -11.50 -5.01 12.30
N VAL A 166 -10.71 -4.31 13.10
CA VAL A 166 -9.25 -4.24 12.96
C VAL A 166 -8.54 -5.33 13.78
N LEU A 167 -9.17 -5.80 14.86
CA LEU A 167 -8.63 -6.76 15.82
C LEU A 167 -8.03 -8.02 15.16
N PRO A 168 -8.71 -8.74 14.23
CA PRO A 168 -8.14 -9.94 13.63
C PRO A 168 -6.83 -9.69 12.88
N SER A 169 -6.71 -8.52 12.25
CA SER A 169 -5.49 -8.13 11.56
C SER A 169 -4.37 -7.77 12.56
N LEU A 170 -4.69 -7.11 13.68
CA LEU A 170 -3.71 -6.81 14.72
C LEU A 170 -3.20 -8.07 15.41
N GLU A 171 -4.07 -9.02 15.75
CA GLU A 171 -3.67 -10.31 16.33
C GLU A 171 -2.71 -11.07 15.42
N LYS A 172 -3.08 -11.17 14.13
CA LYS A 172 -2.30 -11.89 13.13
C LYS A 172 -0.98 -11.20 12.80
N HIS A 173 -0.98 -9.88 12.69
CA HIS A 173 0.14 -9.15 12.13
C HIS A 173 0.99 -8.46 13.18
N GLN A 174 0.40 -7.87 14.22
CA GLN A 174 1.08 -6.99 15.17
C GLN A 174 0.67 -7.24 16.64
N PRO A 175 0.87 -8.45 17.20
CA PRO A 175 0.43 -8.79 18.56
C PRO A 175 1.07 -7.90 19.64
N ARG A 176 2.31 -7.44 19.43
CA ARG A 176 2.97 -6.49 20.34
C ARG A 176 2.23 -5.14 20.39
N ILE A 177 1.80 -4.63 19.24
CA ILE A 177 1.06 -3.36 19.13
C ILE A 177 -0.33 -3.50 19.78
N LEU A 178 -0.99 -4.65 19.57
CA LEU A 178 -2.26 -4.95 20.22
C LEU A 178 -2.16 -4.90 21.75
N LYS A 179 -1.08 -5.47 22.33
CA LYS A 179 -0.84 -5.43 23.78
C LYS A 179 -0.72 -3.99 24.30
N LEU A 180 -0.01 -3.12 23.57
CA LEU A 180 0.11 -1.70 23.94
C LEU A 180 -1.25 -0.99 23.93
N ILE A 181 -2.05 -1.22 22.89
CA ILE A 181 -3.39 -0.64 22.77
C ILE A 181 -4.30 -1.10 23.92
N ASN A 182 -4.28 -2.39 24.26
CA ASN A 182 -5.10 -2.92 25.36
C ASN A 182 -4.67 -2.38 26.73
N ASN A 183 -3.36 -2.22 26.97
CA ASN A 183 -2.87 -1.60 28.20
C ASN A 183 -3.39 -0.16 28.36
N GLU A 184 -3.35 0.64 27.29
CA GLU A 184 -3.88 2.01 27.32
C GLU A 184 -5.39 2.07 27.54
N ARG A 185 -6.14 1.06 27.05
CA ARG A 185 -7.59 0.98 27.25
C ARG A 185 -7.94 0.62 28.69
N ASN A 186 -7.23 -0.34 29.28
CA ASN A 186 -7.45 -0.80 30.66
C ASN A 186 -7.08 0.27 31.70
N LEU A 187 -6.21 1.22 31.36
CA LEU A 187 -5.88 2.37 32.22
C LEU A 187 -6.96 3.47 32.20
N LYS A 188 -7.90 3.41 31.25
CA LYS A 188 -8.99 4.40 31.09
C LYS A 188 -10.35 3.90 31.61
N THR A 189 -10.40 2.66 32.08
CA THR A 189 -11.55 2.00 32.73
C THR A 189 -11.27 1.83 34.21
#